data_AF-A0A7S0K2A2-F1
#
_entry.id   AF-A0A7S0K2A2-F1
#
_cell.length_a   1.000
_cell.length_b   1.000
_cell.length_c   1.000
_cell.angle_alpha   90.00
_cell.angle_beta   90.00
_cell.angle_gamma   90.00
#
_symmetry.space_group_name_H-M   'P 1'
#
loop_
_entity.id
_entity.type
_entity.pdbx_description
1 polymer ?
#
loop_
_entity_poly.entity_id
_entity_poly.type
_entity_poly.pdbx_seq_one_letter_code
_entity_poly.pdbx_strand_id
1 'polypeptide(L)'
;MAESVADSQGAPPDKWVQHLQEYRQAQLRPDLYEAAKRREPKVTHGSVMARDRAFDPVLGRFRDGAVERATAQREREAAVAASNRGRDKQLRVSQRYDIVTHKALVDDEPVATARPPSQTYRSRVGFNIISNEPLANHHFDRPDRRPRGGDSGVGGGGARAHVAHASMDRDFDVVTGRYLADHEAKAARDEDIARRRAADRWWQTRDFDPVRQRFYDAEKDAKAAAAEAAAQQRRGAAKAAALPPAERLRETAGYDVVGHRVIDEERMRVIDARIHRPLVRPLRQ
;
A
#
# COMPACT_ATOMS: atom_id res chain seq x y z
N MET A 1 1.08 -60.14 79.52
CA MET A 1 0.36 -59.24 78.61
C MET A 1 1.04 -57.89 78.70
N ALA A 2 1.92 -57.61 77.75
CA ALA A 2 2.69 -56.37 77.66
C ALA A 2 2.40 -55.79 76.27
N GLU A 3 1.57 -54.76 76.21
CA GLU A 3 1.35 -54.00 74.99
C GLU A 3 2.43 -52.92 74.91
N SER A 4 3.29 -53.05 73.90
CA SER A 4 4.34 -52.13 73.54
C SER A 4 3.75 -50.84 72.96
N VAL A 5 4.08 -49.72 73.59
CA VAL A 5 3.93 -48.37 73.03
C VAL A 5 4.83 -48.29 71.80
N ALA A 6 4.23 -48.37 70.62
CA ALA A 6 4.94 -48.23 69.36
C ALA A 6 5.28 -46.75 69.13
N ASP A 7 6.58 -46.50 69.02
CA ASP A 7 7.22 -45.25 68.62
C ASP A 7 6.47 -44.56 67.48
N SER A 8 6.00 -43.34 67.74
CA SER A 8 5.63 -42.38 66.71
C SER A 8 6.90 -41.93 66.00
N GLN A 9 7.31 -42.67 64.97
CA GLN A 9 8.38 -42.25 64.07
C GLN A 9 7.98 -40.94 63.39
N GLY A 10 8.78 -39.90 63.61
CA GLY A 10 8.62 -38.58 63.02
C GLY A 10 8.62 -38.65 61.50
N ALA A 11 7.57 -38.11 60.89
CA ALA A 11 7.61 -37.74 59.49
C ALA A 11 8.80 -36.78 59.27
N PRO A 12 9.61 -36.97 58.21
CA PRO A 12 10.81 -36.17 58.02
C PRO A 12 10.43 -34.68 57.94
N PRO A 13 11.09 -33.81 58.72
CA PRO A 13 10.80 -32.38 58.76
C PRO A 13 11.02 -31.67 57.42
N ASP A 14 11.54 -32.35 56.39
CA ASP A 14 11.79 -31.76 55.08
C ASP A 14 10.54 -31.70 54.19
N LYS A 15 9.56 -32.60 54.35
CA LYS A 15 8.39 -32.62 53.46
C LYS A 15 7.49 -31.41 53.64
N TRP A 16 7.24 -30.97 54.86
CA TRP A 16 6.41 -29.79 55.10
C TRP A 16 7.15 -28.50 54.70
N VAL A 17 8.47 -28.45 54.86
CA VAL A 17 9.31 -27.35 54.39
C VAL A 17 9.29 -27.28 52.86
N GLN A 18 9.42 -28.41 52.17
CA GLN A 18 9.24 -28.49 50.71
C GLN A 18 7.85 -28.05 50.28
N HIS A 19 6.79 -28.55 50.93
CA HIS A 19 5.41 -28.11 50.64
C HIS A 19 5.20 -26.62 50.88
N LEU A 20 5.83 -26.03 51.90
CA LEU A 20 5.77 -24.58 52.11
C LEU A 20 6.58 -23.80 51.06
N GLN A 21 7.72 -24.33 50.63
CA GLN A 21 8.50 -23.73 49.54
C GLN A 21 7.75 -23.81 48.21
N GLU A 22 7.14 -24.94 47.88
CA GLU A 22 6.28 -25.14 46.71
C GLU A 22 5.03 -24.25 46.78
N TYR A 23 4.39 -24.15 47.95
CA TYR A 23 3.25 -23.25 48.15
C TYR A 23 3.67 -21.78 47.99
N ARG A 24 4.83 -21.39 48.52
CA ARG A 24 5.40 -20.04 48.37
C ARG A 24 5.79 -19.75 46.93
N GLN A 25 6.33 -20.73 46.20
CA GLN A 25 6.62 -20.64 44.76
C GLN A 25 5.34 -20.62 43.91
N ALA A 26 4.28 -21.32 44.30
CA ALA A 26 2.99 -21.31 43.61
C ALA A 26 2.20 -20.01 43.87
N GLN A 27 2.36 -19.40 45.05
CA GLN A 27 1.83 -18.07 45.37
C GLN A 27 2.60 -16.94 44.70
N LEU A 28 3.93 -17.04 44.65
CA LEU A 28 4.78 -16.21 43.80
C LEU A 28 4.54 -16.66 42.35
N ARG A 29 3.39 -16.34 41.74
CA ARG A 29 3.19 -16.52 40.29
C ARG A 29 4.12 -15.53 39.57
N PRO A 30 5.36 -15.91 39.23
CA PRO A 30 6.30 -14.98 38.63
C PRO A 30 5.76 -14.64 37.25
N ASP A 31 5.00 -15.54 36.65
CA ASP A 31 4.37 -15.46 35.35
C ASP A 31 3.43 -14.26 35.24
N LEU A 32 2.61 -13.97 36.27
CA LEU A 32 1.71 -12.80 36.24
C LEU A 32 2.48 -11.50 36.43
N TYR A 33 3.53 -11.53 37.26
CA TYR A 33 4.34 -10.36 37.55
C TYR A 33 5.32 -10.01 36.42
N GLU A 34 5.96 -11.03 35.84
CA GLU A 34 6.79 -10.96 34.63
C GLU A 34 5.92 -10.69 33.40
N ALA A 35 4.72 -11.27 33.27
CA ALA A 35 3.78 -10.91 32.20
C ALA A 35 3.28 -9.47 32.32
N ALA A 36 3.04 -8.96 33.53
CA ALA A 36 2.71 -7.55 33.75
C ALA A 36 3.90 -6.61 33.44
N LYS A 37 5.15 -7.09 33.62
CA LYS A 37 6.36 -6.37 33.20
C LYS A 37 6.59 -6.41 31.69
N ARG A 38 6.18 -7.48 31.01
CA ARG A 38 6.21 -7.54 29.54
C ARG A 38 5.31 -6.44 29.03
N ARG A 39 5.90 -5.43 28.37
CA ARG A 39 5.12 -4.43 27.63
C ARG A 39 4.28 -5.20 26.62
N GLU A 40 2.98 -5.28 26.86
CA GLU A 40 2.07 -5.89 25.90
C GLU A 40 2.33 -5.27 24.52
N PRO A 41 2.52 -6.09 23.48
CA PRO A 41 2.71 -5.56 22.14
C PRO A 41 1.45 -4.75 21.82
N LYS A 42 1.61 -3.42 21.70
CA LYS A 42 0.48 -2.56 21.37
C LYS A 42 0.05 -2.93 19.97
N VAL A 43 -1.06 -3.65 19.91
CA VAL A 43 -1.85 -3.90 18.72
C VAL A 43 -2.13 -2.54 18.08
N THR A 44 -1.46 -2.26 16.97
CA THR A 44 -1.66 -1.02 16.23
C THR A 44 -2.89 -1.16 15.37
N HIS A 45 -3.55 -0.04 15.07
CA HIS A 45 -4.63 -0.05 14.08
C HIS A 45 -4.16 -0.70 12.77
N GLY A 46 -2.90 -0.48 12.37
CA GLY A 46 -2.28 -1.16 11.23
C GLY A 46 -2.17 -2.67 11.39
N SER A 47 -1.78 -3.20 12.56
CA SER A 47 -1.71 -4.65 12.80
C SER A 47 -3.10 -5.29 12.86
N VAL A 48 -4.11 -4.57 13.35
CA VAL A 48 -5.51 -5.00 13.28
C VAL A 48 -5.99 -5.02 11.85
N MET A 49 -5.80 -3.93 11.09
CA MET A 49 -6.15 -3.85 9.65
C MET A 49 -5.44 -4.90 8.80
N ALA A 50 -4.19 -5.24 9.13
CA ALA A 50 -3.44 -6.30 8.47
C ALA A 50 -3.98 -7.70 8.81
N ARG A 51 -4.48 -7.91 10.03
CA ARG A 51 -5.09 -9.17 10.48
C ARG A 51 -6.52 -9.33 9.96
N ASP A 52 -7.28 -8.24 10.01
CA ASP A 52 -8.68 -8.11 9.60
C ASP A 52 -8.80 -7.62 8.17
N ARG A 53 -7.88 -8.00 7.28
CA ARG A 53 -7.86 -7.53 5.89
C ARG A 53 -9.27 -7.45 5.32
N ALA A 54 -9.69 -6.23 5.01
CA ALA A 54 -11.02 -5.98 4.48
C ALA A 54 -11.25 -6.76 3.17
N PHE A 55 -10.18 -6.98 2.40
CA PHE A 55 -10.19 -7.73 1.15
C PHE A 55 -9.41 -9.04 1.27
N ASP A 56 -10.04 -10.14 0.90
CA ASP A 56 -9.43 -11.46 0.82
C ASP A 56 -8.84 -11.68 -0.59
N PRO A 57 -7.50 -11.69 -0.73
CA PRO A 57 -6.87 -11.80 -2.05
C PRO A 57 -7.00 -13.19 -2.67
N VAL A 58 -7.32 -14.24 -1.89
CA VAL A 58 -7.47 -15.62 -2.41
C VAL A 58 -8.86 -15.77 -3.01
N LEU A 59 -9.87 -15.30 -2.30
CA LEU A 59 -11.25 -15.36 -2.79
C LEU A 59 -11.59 -14.22 -3.74
N GLY A 60 -10.77 -13.17 -3.78
CA GLY A 60 -11.00 -11.97 -4.58
C GLY A 60 -12.22 -11.17 -4.13
N ARG A 61 -12.59 -11.26 -2.84
CA ARG A 61 -13.81 -10.64 -2.27
C ARG A 61 -13.50 -9.90 -0.99
N PHE A 62 -14.30 -8.90 -0.66
CA PHE A 62 -14.27 -8.32 0.67
C PHE A 62 -14.79 -9.32 1.71
N ARG A 63 -14.10 -9.41 2.86
CA ARG A 63 -14.52 -10.24 3.99
C ARG A 63 -15.79 -9.70 4.64
N ASP A 64 -15.97 -8.38 4.61
CA ASP A 64 -17.22 -7.75 5.00
C ASP A 64 -18.26 -7.89 3.89
N GLY A 65 -19.31 -8.66 4.16
CA GLY A 65 -20.40 -8.91 3.23
C GLY A 65 -21.24 -7.68 2.90
N ALA A 66 -21.22 -6.62 3.71
CA ALA A 66 -21.87 -5.35 3.36
C ALA A 66 -21.09 -4.61 2.28
N VAL A 67 -19.77 -4.50 2.45
CA VAL A 67 -18.85 -3.87 1.48
C VAL A 67 -18.83 -4.63 0.16
N GLU A 68 -18.79 -5.97 0.21
CA GLU A 68 -18.83 -6.82 -0.98
C GLU A 68 -20.11 -6.60 -1.78
N ARG A 69 -21.28 -6.63 -1.13
CA ARG A 69 -22.56 -6.40 -1.80
C ARG A 69 -22.64 -5.02 -2.43
N ALA A 70 -22.20 -3.98 -1.72
CA ALA A 70 -22.18 -2.62 -2.24
C ALA A 70 -21.25 -2.48 -3.46
N THR A 71 -20.09 -3.14 -3.41
CA THR A 71 -19.10 -3.10 -4.52
C THR A 71 -19.61 -3.87 -5.72
N ALA A 72 -20.13 -5.10 -5.53
CA ALA A 72 -20.72 -5.90 -6.59
C ALA A 72 -21.90 -5.20 -7.27
N GLN A 73 -22.73 -4.48 -6.50
CA GLN A 73 -23.80 -3.68 -7.05
C GLN A 73 -23.27 -2.53 -7.93
N ARG A 74 -22.27 -1.77 -7.46
CA ARG A 74 -21.65 -0.69 -8.24
C ARG A 74 -21.01 -1.19 -9.52
N GLU A 75 -20.31 -2.33 -9.46
CA GLU A 75 -19.69 -2.94 -10.64
C GLU A 75 -20.75 -3.38 -11.65
N ARG A 76 -21.85 -3.98 -11.18
CA ARG A 76 -22.99 -4.34 -12.03
C ARG A 76 -23.62 -3.11 -12.68
N GLU A 77 -23.86 -2.05 -11.92
CA GLU A 77 -24.39 -0.78 -12.43
C GLU A 77 -23.45 -0.15 -13.47
N ALA A 78 -22.14 -0.15 -13.20
CA ALA A 78 -21.12 0.36 -14.12
C ALA A 78 -21.05 -0.48 -15.42
N ALA A 79 -21.16 -1.81 -15.32
CA ALA A 79 -21.19 -2.71 -16.48
C ALA A 79 -22.44 -2.47 -17.33
N VAL A 80 -23.61 -2.32 -16.71
CA VAL A 80 -24.85 -1.96 -17.41
C VAL A 80 -24.74 -0.59 -18.06
N ALA A 81 -24.22 0.41 -17.36
CA ALA A 81 -24.01 1.75 -17.90
C ALA A 81 -22.99 1.77 -19.05
N ALA A 82 -21.94 0.95 -19.00
CA ALA A 82 -20.98 0.79 -20.08
C ALA A 82 -21.63 0.10 -21.30
N SER A 83 -22.43 -0.94 -21.08
CA SER A 83 -23.17 -1.64 -22.13
C SER A 83 -24.19 -0.72 -22.82
N ASN A 84 -24.96 0.05 -22.04
CA ASN A 84 -25.92 1.02 -22.56
C ASN A 84 -25.21 2.11 -23.37
N ARG A 85 -24.13 2.72 -22.84
CA ARG A 85 -23.34 3.70 -23.61
C ARG A 85 -22.78 3.12 -24.91
N GLY A 86 -22.34 1.86 -24.90
CA GLY A 86 -21.89 1.14 -26.08
C GLY A 86 -23.02 0.96 -27.09
N ARG A 87 -24.20 0.54 -26.63
CA ARG A 87 -25.41 0.37 -27.44
C ARG A 87 -25.87 1.70 -28.03
N ASP A 88 -25.90 2.78 -27.25
CA ASP A 88 -26.27 4.11 -27.74
C ASP A 88 -25.31 4.59 -28.84
N LYS A 89 -24.01 4.37 -28.64
CA LYS A 89 -23.01 4.67 -29.66
C LYS A 89 -23.21 3.84 -30.93
N GLN A 90 -23.56 2.56 -30.80
CA GLN A 90 -23.87 1.68 -31.92
C GLN A 90 -25.12 2.13 -32.68
N LEU A 91 -26.22 2.43 -31.96
CA LEU A 91 -27.46 2.93 -32.55
C LEU A 91 -27.24 4.26 -33.29
N ARG A 92 -26.38 5.13 -32.75
CA ARG A 92 -26.04 6.42 -33.36
C ARG A 92 -25.17 6.30 -34.62
N VAL A 93 -24.26 5.33 -34.67
CA VAL A 93 -23.25 5.26 -35.74
C VAL A 93 -23.61 4.24 -36.83
N SER A 94 -24.12 3.05 -36.47
CA SER A 94 -24.27 1.94 -37.41
C SER A 94 -25.70 1.42 -37.56
N GLN A 95 -26.44 1.18 -36.48
CA GLN A 95 -27.75 0.52 -36.52
C GLN A 95 -28.87 1.43 -35.99
N ARG A 96 -29.22 2.46 -36.77
CA ARG A 96 -30.25 3.45 -36.38
C ARG A 96 -31.69 2.99 -36.60
N TYR A 97 -31.88 2.04 -37.51
CA TYR A 97 -33.19 1.51 -37.88
C TYR A 97 -33.27 0.02 -37.57
N ASP A 98 -34.45 -0.45 -37.21
CA ASP A 98 -34.75 -1.87 -37.15
C ASP A 98 -34.67 -2.45 -38.57
N ILE A 99 -33.91 -3.53 -38.74
CA ILE A 99 -33.67 -4.15 -40.03
C ILE A 99 -34.95 -4.81 -40.57
N VAL A 100 -35.84 -5.25 -39.68
CA VAL A 100 -37.06 -5.98 -40.07
C VAL A 100 -38.23 -5.03 -40.31
N THR A 101 -38.49 -4.11 -39.38
CA THR A 101 -39.63 -3.19 -39.49
C THR A 101 -39.29 -1.85 -40.15
N HIS A 102 -38.01 -1.58 -40.42
CA HIS A 102 -37.49 -0.31 -40.96
C HIS A 102 -37.86 0.94 -40.14
N LYS A 103 -38.33 0.75 -38.90
CA LYS A 103 -38.64 1.85 -37.99
C LYS A 103 -37.36 2.36 -37.34
N ALA A 104 -37.30 3.66 -37.06
CA ALA A 104 -36.22 4.23 -36.28
C ALA A 104 -36.23 3.61 -34.87
N LEU A 105 -35.06 3.17 -34.40
CA LEU A 105 -34.88 2.66 -33.03
C LEU A 105 -34.63 3.79 -32.04
N VAL A 106 -34.31 4.99 -32.53
CA VAL A 106 -34.03 6.20 -31.76
C VAL A 106 -34.76 7.34 -32.46
N ASP A 107 -35.63 8.04 -31.72
CA ASP A 107 -36.45 9.14 -32.24
C ASP A 107 -35.67 10.46 -32.42
N ASP A 108 -34.43 10.53 -31.91
CA ASP A 108 -33.59 11.72 -32.00
C ASP A 108 -32.98 11.92 -33.40
N GLU A 109 -33.06 13.15 -33.89
CA GLU A 109 -32.22 13.69 -34.98
C GLU A 109 -30.74 13.61 -34.59
N PRO A 110 -29.82 13.26 -35.51
CA PRO A 110 -28.41 13.12 -35.15
C PRO A 110 -27.88 14.49 -34.75
N VAL A 111 -27.62 14.70 -33.45
CA VAL A 111 -26.89 15.89 -33.00
C VAL A 111 -25.52 15.82 -33.66
N ALA A 112 -25.32 16.64 -34.69
CA ALA A 112 -24.03 16.87 -35.30
C ALA A 112 -23.16 17.53 -34.22
N THR A 113 -22.48 16.73 -33.41
CA THR A 113 -21.42 17.22 -32.54
C THR A 113 -20.29 17.63 -33.46
N ALA A 114 -20.39 18.84 -34.04
CA ALA A 114 -19.31 19.49 -34.75
C ALA A 114 -18.17 19.61 -33.74
N ARG A 115 -17.24 18.65 -33.80
CA ARG A 115 -16.01 18.74 -33.03
C ARG A 115 -15.40 20.07 -33.46
N PRO A 116 -15.12 21.02 -32.54
CA PRO A 116 -14.53 22.28 -32.94
C PRO A 116 -13.29 21.96 -33.78
N PRO A 117 -13.11 22.63 -34.93
CA PRO A 117 -11.96 22.34 -35.78
C PRO A 117 -10.72 22.46 -34.91
N SER A 118 -9.93 21.38 -34.85
CA SER A 118 -8.67 21.42 -34.12
C SER A 118 -7.85 22.56 -34.73
N GLN A 119 -7.58 23.63 -33.96
CA GLN A 119 -6.75 24.77 -34.40
C GLN A 119 -5.28 24.37 -34.67
N THR A 120 -4.98 23.08 -34.64
CA THR A 120 -3.63 22.52 -34.73
C THR A 120 -3.08 22.39 -36.15
N TYR A 121 -3.70 23.02 -37.16
CA TYR A 121 -3.10 23.19 -38.48
C TYR A 121 -2.41 24.55 -38.60
N ARG A 122 -1.30 24.72 -37.88
CA ARG A 122 -0.26 25.64 -38.36
C ARG A 122 0.33 24.99 -39.61
N SER A 123 -0.13 25.42 -40.77
CA SER A 123 0.38 24.93 -42.05
C SER A 123 1.90 25.12 -42.06
N ARG A 124 2.66 24.04 -42.20
CA ARG A 124 4.13 24.08 -42.31
C ARG A 124 4.61 24.66 -43.65
N VAL A 125 3.67 25.11 -44.49
CA VAL A 125 3.93 25.70 -45.80
C VAL A 125 4.03 27.22 -45.67
N GLY A 126 5.00 27.81 -46.38
CA GLY A 126 5.31 29.24 -46.35
C GLY A 126 4.36 30.13 -47.17
N PHE A 127 3.16 29.65 -47.50
CA PHE A 127 2.18 30.37 -48.30
C PHE A 127 0.74 30.01 -47.87
N ASN A 128 -0.22 30.89 -48.18
CA ASN A 128 -1.64 30.65 -47.93
C ASN A 128 -2.18 29.66 -48.96
N ILE A 129 -2.79 28.56 -48.53
CA ILE A 129 -3.30 27.52 -49.44
C ILE A 129 -4.46 28.03 -50.31
N ILE A 130 -5.20 29.04 -49.85
CA ILE A 130 -6.38 29.57 -50.56
C ILE A 130 -5.97 30.68 -51.55
N SER A 131 -5.17 31.65 -51.12
CA SER A 131 -4.77 32.78 -51.97
C SER A 131 -3.43 32.58 -52.70
N ASN A 132 -2.69 31.51 -52.39
CA ASN A 132 -1.34 31.22 -52.87
C ASN A 132 -0.31 32.34 -52.61
N GLU A 133 -0.63 33.29 -51.73
CA GLU A 133 0.30 34.37 -51.39
C GLU A 133 1.34 33.91 -50.37
N PRO A 134 2.58 34.41 -50.44
CA PRO A 134 3.63 34.08 -49.47
C PRO A 134 3.28 34.58 -48.07
N LEU A 135 3.76 33.88 -47.03
CA LEU A 135 3.55 34.22 -45.61
C LEU A 135 3.99 35.64 -45.25
N ALA A 136 4.89 36.23 -46.03
CA ALA A 136 5.32 37.61 -45.90
C ALA A 136 4.19 38.64 -46.12
N ASN A 137 3.15 38.31 -46.88
CA ASN A 137 2.12 39.27 -47.26
C ASN A 137 0.85 39.14 -46.42
N HIS A 138 0.47 37.91 -46.05
CA HIS A 138 -0.84 37.63 -45.44
C HIS A 138 -0.80 37.26 -43.95
N HIS A 139 0.38 37.16 -43.33
CA HIS A 139 0.48 36.82 -41.91
C HIS A 139 0.16 38.03 -41.03
N PHE A 140 -0.81 37.86 -40.13
CA PHE A 140 -1.31 38.92 -39.24
C PHE A 140 -0.27 39.45 -38.24
N ASP A 141 0.72 38.62 -37.88
CA ASP A 141 1.78 38.99 -36.94
C ASP A 141 2.90 39.79 -37.60
N ARG A 142 3.65 40.57 -36.81
CA ARG A 142 4.76 41.42 -37.28
C ARG A 142 5.87 40.59 -37.93
N PRO A 143 6.59 41.11 -38.96
CA PRO A 143 7.60 40.36 -39.72
C PRO A 143 8.57 39.52 -38.87
N ASP A 144 9.04 40.06 -37.75
CA ASP A 144 10.01 39.40 -36.85
C ASP A 144 9.42 38.20 -36.08
N ARG A 145 8.10 38.17 -35.89
CA ARG A 145 7.38 37.10 -35.17
C ARG A 145 6.69 36.11 -36.11
N ARG A 146 6.78 36.33 -37.42
CA ARG A 146 6.22 35.41 -38.40
C ARG A 146 6.96 34.08 -38.33
N PRO A 147 6.27 32.95 -38.40
CA PRO A 147 6.90 31.65 -38.58
C PRO A 147 7.81 31.70 -39.81
N ARG A 148 9.11 31.46 -39.66
CA ARG A 148 10.02 31.37 -40.80
C ARG A 148 9.62 30.17 -41.64
N GLY A 149 9.14 30.41 -42.86
CA GLY A 149 8.90 29.34 -43.81
C GLY A 149 10.22 28.68 -44.18
N GLY A 150 10.34 27.36 -43.99
CA GLY A 150 11.42 26.56 -44.55
C GLY A 150 12.76 26.52 -43.82
N ASP A 151 13.13 27.52 -43.03
CA ASP A 151 14.50 27.61 -42.51
C ASP A 151 14.61 27.18 -41.04
N SER A 152 14.26 25.93 -40.77
CA SER A 152 14.70 25.24 -39.57
C SER A 152 16.16 24.79 -39.74
N GLY A 153 17.08 25.74 -39.86
CA GLY A 153 18.48 25.52 -39.52
C GLY A 153 18.57 25.28 -38.01
N VAL A 154 19.09 24.12 -37.60
CA VAL A 154 19.14 23.58 -36.23
C VAL A 154 17.80 23.01 -35.75
N GLY A 155 17.53 21.74 -36.10
CA GLY A 155 16.32 21.01 -35.72
C GLY A 155 15.33 20.76 -36.87
N GLY A 156 15.71 21.13 -38.09
CA GLY A 156 14.88 20.99 -39.28
C GLY A 156 14.64 19.57 -39.71
N GLY A 157 13.44 19.09 -39.41
CA GLY A 157 12.77 18.10 -40.22
C GLY A 157 12.50 18.68 -41.61
N GLY A 158 13.55 18.79 -42.44
CA GLY A 158 13.38 18.69 -43.88
C GLY A 158 12.47 17.52 -44.13
N ALA A 159 11.51 17.68 -45.05
CA ALA A 159 10.47 16.71 -45.35
C ALA A 159 11.05 15.33 -45.16
N ARG A 160 10.77 14.71 -44.01
CA ARG A 160 11.08 13.30 -43.84
C ARG A 160 10.24 12.75 -44.96
N ALA A 161 10.89 12.33 -46.05
CA ALA A 161 10.27 11.42 -46.97
C ALA A 161 9.52 10.47 -46.04
N HIS A 162 8.21 10.33 -46.23
CA HIS A 162 7.53 9.22 -45.60
C HIS A 162 8.26 8.01 -46.17
N VAL A 163 9.38 7.63 -45.54
CA VAL A 163 10.05 6.38 -45.70
C VAL A 163 8.91 5.48 -45.30
N ALA A 164 8.27 4.90 -46.30
CA ALA A 164 7.25 3.90 -46.09
C ALA A 164 7.85 2.99 -45.04
N HIS A 165 7.25 2.99 -43.85
CA HIS A 165 7.81 2.30 -42.72
C HIS A 165 8.03 0.87 -43.20
N ALA A 166 9.22 0.29 -43.00
CA ALA A 166 9.56 -1.07 -43.48
C ALA A 166 8.60 -2.17 -42.97
N SER A 167 7.58 -1.79 -42.18
CA SER A 167 6.43 -2.56 -41.72
C SER A 167 5.30 -2.75 -42.76
N MET A 168 5.50 -2.44 -44.04
CA MET A 168 4.50 -2.81 -45.05
C MET A 168 4.51 -4.30 -45.35
N ASP A 169 5.66 -4.96 -45.18
CA ASP A 169 5.73 -6.41 -45.13
C ASP A 169 5.49 -6.86 -43.69
N ARG A 170 4.22 -7.12 -43.37
CA ARG A 170 3.88 -7.82 -42.13
C ARG A 170 4.54 -9.19 -42.20
N ASP A 171 5.33 -9.52 -41.19
CA ASP A 171 6.00 -10.82 -41.12
C ASP A 171 5.08 -11.95 -40.64
N PHE A 172 3.78 -11.64 -40.48
CA PHE A 172 2.70 -12.55 -40.14
C PHE A 172 1.45 -12.28 -40.98
N ASP A 173 0.67 -13.33 -41.17
CA ASP A 173 -0.65 -13.28 -41.79
C ASP A 173 -1.68 -12.73 -40.80
N VAL A 174 -2.41 -11.70 -41.21
CA VAL A 174 -3.40 -10.99 -40.38
C VAL A 174 -4.63 -11.84 -40.09
N VAL A 175 -4.98 -12.77 -41.00
CA VAL A 175 -6.18 -13.61 -40.84
C VAL A 175 -5.88 -14.77 -39.90
N THR A 176 -4.74 -15.44 -40.08
CA THR A 176 -4.36 -16.62 -39.29
C THR A 176 -3.52 -16.30 -38.06
N GLY A 177 -2.94 -15.11 -37.98
CA GLY A 177 -2.02 -14.70 -36.90
C GLY A 177 -0.68 -15.43 -36.91
N ARG A 178 -0.38 -16.23 -37.94
CA ARG A 178 0.86 -17.01 -38.04
C ARG A 178 1.95 -16.22 -38.74
N TYR A 179 3.19 -16.40 -38.30
CA TYR A 179 4.34 -15.82 -38.99
C TYR A 179 4.53 -16.47 -40.36
N LEU A 180 4.92 -15.67 -41.35
CA LEU A 180 5.16 -16.11 -42.72
C LEU A 180 6.38 -17.03 -42.84
N ALA A 181 7.35 -16.89 -41.92
CA ALA A 181 8.54 -17.72 -41.84
C ALA A 181 8.83 -18.11 -40.38
N ASP A 182 9.22 -19.38 -40.18
CA ASP A 182 9.63 -19.97 -38.90
C ASP A 182 8.67 -19.67 -37.73
N HIS A 183 7.37 -19.93 -37.95
CA HIS A 183 6.32 -19.58 -36.99
C HIS A 183 6.55 -20.14 -35.59
N GLU A 184 6.88 -21.42 -35.46
CA GLU A 184 7.07 -22.04 -34.14
C GLU A 184 8.23 -21.40 -33.37
N ALA A 185 9.36 -21.15 -34.05
CA ALA A 185 10.54 -20.56 -33.42
C ALA A 185 10.31 -19.10 -33.01
N LYS A 186 9.62 -18.31 -33.84
CA LYS A 186 9.26 -16.93 -33.52
C LYS A 186 8.22 -16.85 -32.41
N ALA A 187 7.17 -17.69 -32.47
CA ALA A 187 6.14 -17.74 -31.44
C ALA A 187 6.72 -18.11 -30.07
N ALA A 188 7.61 -19.12 -30.01
CA ALA A 188 8.29 -19.50 -28.77
C ALA A 188 9.15 -18.34 -28.22
N ARG A 189 9.89 -17.64 -29.09
CA ARG A 189 10.69 -16.48 -28.69
C ARG A 189 9.82 -15.34 -28.15
N ASP A 190 8.71 -15.05 -28.80
CA ASP A 190 7.80 -13.99 -28.36
C ASP A 190 7.10 -14.36 -27.05
N GLU A 191 6.74 -15.63 -26.86
CA GLU A 191 6.21 -16.12 -25.59
C GLU A 191 7.26 -15.95 -24.47
N ASP A 192 8.51 -16.29 -24.72
CA ASP A 192 9.60 -16.10 -23.76
C ASP A 192 9.83 -14.61 -23.45
N ILE A 193 9.78 -13.73 -24.45
CA ILE A 193 9.87 -12.28 -24.26
C ILE A 193 8.68 -11.78 -23.45
N ALA A 194 7.47 -12.24 -23.77
CA ALA A 194 6.25 -11.87 -23.06
C ALA A 194 6.31 -12.33 -21.59
N ARG A 195 6.78 -13.55 -21.34
CA ARG A 195 6.99 -14.11 -20.01
C ARG A 195 8.01 -13.30 -19.20
N ARG A 196 9.15 -12.94 -19.80
CA ARG A 196 10.17 -12.09 -19.16
C ARG A 196 9.63 -10.70 -18.84
N ARG A 197 8.98 -10.04 -19.81
CA ARG A 197 8.34 -8.72 -19.59
C ARG A 197 7.23 -8.78 -18.54
N ALA A 198 6.50 -9.89 -18.46
CA ALA A 198 5.49 -10.10 -17.42
C ALA A 198 6.16 -10.23 -16.04
N ALA A 199 7.25 -11.01 -15.93
CA ALA A 199 8.04 -11.13 -14.71
C ALA A 199 8.61 -9.76 -14.27
N ASP A 200 9.22 -9.00 -15.17
CA ASP A 200 9.79 -7.68 -14.87
C ASP A 200 8.72 -6.73 -14.33
N ARG A 201 7.56 -6.63 -15.00
CA ARG A 201 6.42 -5.80 -14.56
C ARG A 201 5.86 -6.27 -13.23
N TRP A 202 5.85 -7.58 -12.99
CA TRP A 202 5.39 -8.15 -11.73
C TRP A 202 6.30 -7.70 -10.59
N TRP A 203 7.62 -7.83 -10.74
CA TRP A 203 8.61 -7.43 -9.73
C TRP A 203 8.70 -5.91 -9.52
N GLN A 204 8.51 -5.11 -10.56
CA GLN A 204 8.47 -3.63 -10.44
C GLN A 204 7.33 -3.14 -9.54
N THR A 205 6.21 -3.86 -9.52
CA THR A 205 5.00 -3.44 -8.80
C THR A 205 4.79 -4.17 -7.48
N ARG A 206 5.43 -5.34 -7.29
CA ARG A 206 5.20 -6.23 -6.15
C ARG A 206 6.51 -6.52 -5.43
N ASP A 207 6.68 -5.82 -4.33
CA ASP A 207 7.82 -5.97 -3.41
C ASP A 207 7.41 -6.68 -2.10
N PHE A 208 6.11 -6.67 -1.78
CA PHE A 208 5.54 -7.25 -0.58
C PHE A 208 4.52 -8.35 -0.91
N ASP A 209 4.64 -9.50 -0.25
CA ASP A 209 3.67 -10.58 -0.30
C ASP A 209 2.57 -10.30 0.74
N PRO A 210 1.36 -9.93 0.31
CA PRO A 210 0.30 -9.68 1.26
C PRO A 210 -0.03 -10.97 2.03
N VAL A 211 -0.19 -12.12 1.37
CA VAL A 211 -0.67 -13.35 2.03
C VAL A 211 0.26 -13.75 3.17
N ARG A 212 1.57 -13.74 2.92
CA ARG A 212 2.58 -14.08 3.95
C ARG A 212 2.93 -12.94 4.89
N GLN A 213 2.49 -11.72 4.57
CA GLN A 213 2.83 -10.48 5.29
C GLN A 213 4.34 -10.26 5.42
N ARG A 214 5.10 -10.60 4.36
CA ARG A 214 6.56 -10.47 4.33
C ARG A 214 7.00 -9.88 3.01
N PHE A 215 8.15 -9.22 3.02
CA PHE A 215 8.81 -8.83 1.77
C PHE A 215 9.34 -10.07 1.05
N TYR A 216 9.38 -10.01 -0.29
CA TYR A 216 10.00 -11.09 -1.06
C TYR A 216 11.52 -11.15 -0.85
N ASP A 217 12.14 -10.00 -0.59
CA ASP A 217 13.54 -9.88 -0.22
C ASP A 217 13.74 -10.06 1.29
N ALA A 218 14.51 -11.08 1.66
CA ALA A 218 14.80 -11.45 3.04
C ALA A 218 15.57 -10.38 3.82
N GLU A 219 16.47 -9.62 3.16
CA GLU A 219 17.21 -8.57 3.86
C GLU A 219 16.30 -7.40 4.23
N LYS A 220 15.39 -7.06 3.32
CA LYS A 220 14.41 -6.00 3.53
C LYS A 220 13.42 -6.37 4.63
N ASP A 221 12.96 -7.63 4.63
CA ASP A 221 12.09 -8.17 5.68
C ASP A 221 12.77 -8.11 7.06
N ALA A 222 14.04 -8.54 7.14
CA ALA A 222 14.81 -8.48 8.38
C ALA A 222 15.01 -7.04 8.88
N LYS A 223 15.29 -6.09 7.98
CA LYS A 223 15.40 -4.66 8.31
C LYS A 223 14.08 -4.09 8.82
N ALA A 224 12.96 -4.43 8.19
CA ALA A 224 11.63 -4.01 8.62
C ALA A 224 11.30 -4.57 10.02
N ALA A 225 11.51 -5.87 10.24
CA ALA A 225 11.29 -6.52 11.52
C ALA A 225 12.17 -5.91 12.65
N ALA A 226 13.44 -5.62 12.36
CA ALA A 226 14.34 -4.96 13.31
C ALA A 226 13.88 -3.53 13.64
N ALA A 227 13.45 -2.77 12.63
CA ALA A 227 12.92 -1.42 12.82
C ALA A 227 11.64 -1.42 13.67
N GLU A 228 10.74 -2.37 13.43
CA GLU A 228 9.53 -2.56 14.24
C GLU A 228 9.86 -2.93 15.68
N ALA A 229 10.79 -3.86 15.91
CA ALA A 229 11.24 -4.22 17.24
C ALA A 229 11.86 -3.03 17.99
N ALA A 230 12.73 -2.26 17.32
CA ALA A 230 13.33 -1.06 17.88
C ALA A 230 12.28 0.02 18.18
N ALA A 231 11.32 0.22 17.28
CA ALA A 231 10.21 1.14 17.51
C ALA A 231 9.38 0.72 18.72
N GLN A 232 9.09 -0.59 18.86
CA GLN A 232 8.33 -1.15 19.97
C GLN A 232 9.05 -0.97 21.31
N GLN A 233 10.38 -1.10 21.35
CA GLN A 233 11.18 -0.83 22.55
C GLN A 233 11.14 0.66 22.96
N ARG A 234 11.31 1.57 21.99
CA ARG A 234 11.24 3.03 22.21
C ARG A 234 9.84 3.47 22.62
N ARG A 235 8.82 2.75 22.19
CA ARG A 235 7.41 3.10 22.38
C ARG A 235 7.05 3.14 23.86
N GLY A 236 6.41 4.22 24.28
CA GLY A 236 6.01 4.42 25.68
C GLY A 236 7.07 5.08 26.55
N ALA A 237 8.36 5.06 26.17
CA ALA A 237 9.40 5.77 26.91
C ALA A 237 9.16 7.30 26.90
N ALA A 238 8.85 7.87 25.73
CA ALA A 238 8.51 9.28 25.60
C ALA A 238 7.22 9.65 26.37
N LYS A 239 6.19 8.81 26.31
CA LYS A 239 4.93 9.02 27.05
C LYS A 239 5.16 8.94 28.57
N ALA A 240 5.99 8.01 29.03
CA ALA A 240 6.38 7.90 30.44
C ALA A 240 7.21 9.09 30.90
N ALA A 241 8.08 9.64 30.04
CA ALA A 241 8.85 10.85 30.33
C ALA A 241 7.98 12.12 30.41
N ALA A 242 6.91 12.18 29.59
CA ALA A 242 5.95 13.29 29.55
C ALA A 242 4.92 13.28 30.69
N LEU A 243 4.87 12.23 31.51
CA LEU A 243 4.01 12.21 32.70
C LEU A 243 4.44 13.32 33.69
N PRO A 244 3.47 13.92 34.41
CA PRO A 244 3.78 14.89 35.46
C PRO A 244 4.77 14.31 36.50
N PRO A 245 5.63 15.13 37.12
CA PRO A 245 6.60 14.66 38.09
C PRO A 245 6.01 13.84 39.25
N ALA A 246 4.77 14.13 39.67
CA ALA A 246 4.07 13.37 40.70
C ALA A 246 3.86 11.89 40.30
N GLU A 247 3.42 11.64 39.07
CA GLU A 247 3.21 10.29 38.53
C GLU A 247 4.52 9.62 38.13
N ARG A 248 5.47 10.40 37.59
CA ARG A 248 6.75 9.89 37.10
C ARG A 248 7.71 9.47 38.22
N LEU A 249 7.64 10.14 39.37
CA LEU A 249 8.51 9.95 40.55
C LEU A 249 7.76 9.30 41.72
N ARG A 250 6.72 8.52 41.45
CA ARG A 250 6.11 7.66 42.47
C ARG A 250 7.02 6.47 42.75
N GLU A 251 7.14 6.06 44.00
CA GLU A 251 7.99 4.94 44.43
C GLU A 251 7.61 3.64 43.70
N THR A 252 6.31 3.40 43.49
CA THR A 252 5.78 2.24 42.77
C THR A 252 6.15 2.19 41.28
N ALA A 253 6.68 3.27 40.70
CA ALA A 253 7.19 3.27 39.33
C ALA A 253 8.66 2.81 39.25
N GLY A 254 9.44 2.96 40.32
CA GLY A 254 10.84 2.55 40.39
C GLY A 254 11.08 1.28 41.22
N TYR A 255 10.11 0.88 42.03
CA TYR A 255 10.20 -0.27 42.94
C TYR A 255 9.06 -1.26 42.74
N ASP A 256 9.44 -2.53 42.72
CA ASP A 256 8.52 -3.67 42.73
C ASP A 256 8.15 -4.03 44.17
N VAL A 257 6.93 -3.70 44.55
CA VAL A 257 6.38 -4.00 45.88
C VAL A 257 6.13 -5.49 46.14
N VAL A 258 6.00 -6.32 45.11
CA VAL A 258 5.70 -7.75 45.27
C VAL A 258 6.98 -8.58 45.29
N GLY A 259 7.87 -8.32 44.34
CA GLY A 259 9.17 -9.00 44.23
C GLY A 259 10.29 -8.36 45.06
N HIS A 260 9.99 -7.28 45.79
CA HIS A 260 10.95 -6.50 46.58
C HIS A 260 12.24 -6.10 45.83
N ARG A 261 12.13 -5.83 44.52
CA ARG A 261 13.27 -5.52 43.64
C ARG A 261 13.19 -4.09 43.11
N VAL A 262 14.34 -3.44 43.01
CA VAL A 262 14.44 -2.14 42.35
C VAL A 262 14.37 -2.36 40.84
N ILE A 263 13.45 -1.66 40.17
CA ILE A 263 13.26 -1.73 38.72
C ILE A 263 14.17 -0.72 38.02
N ASP A 264 14.31 0.47 38.61
CA ASP A 264 15.04 1.61 38.04
C ASP A 264 15.81 2.31 39.17
N GLU A 265 17.10 1.98 39.31
CA GLU A 265 17.97 2.48 40.39
C GLU A 265 18.19 3.99 40.32
N GLU A 266 18.37 4.53 39.12
CA GLU A 266 18.59 5.98 38.92
C GLU A 266 17.36 6.77 39.37
N ARG A 267 16.18 6.30 38.98
CA ARG A 267 14.92 6.92 39.38
C ARG A 267 14.72 6.85 40.89
N MET A 268 15.05 5.74 41.53
CA MET A 268 14.93 5.61 42.99
C MET A 268 15.85 6.58 43.73
N ARG A 269 17.08 6.79 43.25
CA ARG A 269 17.99 7.81 43.83
C ARG A 269 17.42 9.22 43.76
N VAL A 270 16.75 9.57 42.67
CA VAL A 270 16.09 10.88 42.51
C VAL A 270 14.89 11.03 43.45
N ILE A 271 14.12 9.96 43.64
CA ILE A 271 13.00 9.95 44.59
C ILE A 271 13.50 10.13 46.02
N ASP A 272 14.53 9.38 46.40
CA ASP A 272 15.17 9.42 47.71
C ASP A 272 15.71 10.82 48.04
N ALA A 273 16.44 11.42 47.10
CA ALA A 273 16.94 12.79 47.20
C ALA A 273 15.80 13.83 47.33
N ARG A 274 14.62 13.57 46.76
CA ARG A 274 13.45 14.44 46.89
C ARG A 274 12.81 14.33 48.27
N ILE A 275 12.70 13.11 48.82
CA ILE A 275 12.14 12.86 50.16
C ILE A 275 13.04 13.45 51.23
N HIS A 276 14.35 13.28 51.09
CA HIS A 276 15.36 13.75 52.04
C HIS A 276 15.76 15.21 51.83
N ARG A 277 15.07 15.97 50.96
CA ARG A 277 15.36 17.39 50.76
C ARG A 277 15.04 18.17 52.06
N PRO A 278 16.03 18.81 52.71
CA PRO A 278 15.77 19.56 53.92
C PRO A 278 14.84 20.74 53.61
N LEU A 279 13.77 20.88 54.39
CA LEU A 279 12.86 22.03 54.33
C LEU A 279 13.57 23.27 54.85
N VAL A 280 14.46 23.85 54.05
CA VAL A 280 15.00 25.19 54.33
C VAL A 280 13.89 26.18 54.01
N ARG A 281 13.08 26.52 55.01
CA ARG A 281 12.16 27.65 54.94
C ARG A 281 13.02 28.92 54.85
N PRO A 282 12.93 29.72 53.78
CA PRO A 282 13.57 31.02 53.80
C PRO A 282 12.90 31.84 54.91
N LEU A 283 13.67 32.24 55.91
CA LEU A 283 13.24 33.23 56.89
C LEU A 283 12.87 34.48 56.10
N ARG A 284 11.59 34.83 56.07
CA ARG A 284 11.15 36.13 55.55
C ARG A 284 11.79 37.19 56.45
N GLN A 285 12.69 37.99 55.87
CA GLN A 285 13.17 39.23 56.48
C GLN A 285 12.06 40.28 56.43
#